data_AF-A0A2R6EDL5-F1
#
_entry.id   AF-A0A2R6EDL5-F1
#
_cell.length_a   1.000
_cell.length_b   1.000
_cell.length_c   1.000
_cell.angle_alpha   90.00
_cell.angle_beta   90.00
_cell.angle_gamma   90.00
#
_symmetry.space_group_name_H-M   'P 1'
#
loop_
_entity.id
_entity.type
_entity.pdbx_description
1 polymer ?
#
loop_
_entity_poly.entity_id
_entity_poly.type
_entity_poly.pdbx_seq_one_letter_code
_entity_poly.pdbx_strand_id
1 'polypeptide(L)' 'MSGEYDLVVLGGGAAALAAITEASGRGLSTAMVNTGLPIGGTCVNVGCVPSKHLLAVGENAATPQENPFDAV' A
#
# COMPACT_ATOMS: atom_id res chain seq x y z
N MET A 1 -15.89 -30.96 1.89
CA MET A 1 -15.57 -29.87 2.84
C MET A 1 -16.32 -28.63 2.39
N SER A 2 -17.51 -28.36 2.93
CA SER A 2 -18.11 -27.03 2.85
C SER A 2 -17.40 -26.17 3.90
N GLY A 3 -16.24 -25.64 3.53
CA GLY A 3 -15.50 -24.69 4.37
C GLY A 3 -16.26 -23.36 4.36
N GLU A 4 -17.12 -23.16 5.36
CA GLU A 4 -17.77 -21.88 5.59
C GLU A 4 -16.70 -20.88 6.06
N TYR A 5 -16.72 -19.69 5.46
CA TYR A 5 -15.92 -18.55 5.88
C TYR A 5 -16.84 -17.52 6.52
N ASP A 6 -16.43 -16.93 7.63
CA ASP A 6 -17.18 -15.87 8.31
C ASP A 6 -17.14 -14.55 7.53
N LEU A 7 -16.08 -14.33 6.75
CA LEU A 7 -15.93 -13.14 5.89
C LEU A 7 -15.21 -13.49 4.59
N VAL A 8 -15.77 -13.05 3.46
CA VAL A 8 -15.13 -13.10 2.15
C VAL A 8 -14.84 -11.67 1.68
N VAL A 9 -13.58 -11.39 1.39
CA VAL A 9 -13.11 -10.07 0.92
C VAL A 9 -12.70 -10.15 -0.54
N LEU A 10 -13.24 -9.23 -1.34
CA LEU A 10 -12.93 -9.12 -2.76
C LEU A 10 -11.94 -7.97 -2.98
N GLY A 11 -10.76 -8.31 -3.50
CA GLY A 11 -9.63 -7.41 -3.68
C GLY A 11 -8.61 -7.49 -2.53
N GLY A 12 -7.34 -7.24 -2.85
CA GLY A 12 -6.21 -7.27 -1.90
C GLY A 12 -5.64 -5.89 -1.58
N GLY A 13 -6.45 -4.83 -1.61
CA GLY A 13 -6.03 -3.46 -1.33
C GLY A 13 -5.97 -3.11 0.18
N ALA A 14 -5.71 -1.83 0.48
CA ALA A 14 -5.59 -1.35 1.87
C ALA A 14 -6.84 -1.64 2.73
N ALA A 15 -8.04 -1.45 2.17
CA ALA A 15 -9.30 -1.76 2.87
C ALA A 15 -9.44 -3.26 3.17
N ALA A 16 -9.00 -4.12 2.25
CA ALA A 16 -9.05 -5.56 2.43
C ALA A 16 -8.13 -6.05 3.56
N LEU A 17 -6.92 -5.50 3.61
CA LEU A 17 -5.98 -5.77 4.69
C LEU A 17 -6.54 -5.31 6.05
N ALA A 18 -7.13 -4.11 6.12
CA ALA A 18 -7.75 -3.62 7.35
C ALA A 18 -8.91 -4.53 7.82
N ALA A 19 -9.79 -4.94 6.90
CA ALA A 19 -10.91 -5.82 7.20
C ALA A 19 -10.47 -7.21 7.70
N ILE A 20 -9.46 -7.80 7.06
CA ILE A 20 -8.94 -9.12 7.45
C ILE A 20 -8.18 -9.06 8.77
N THR A 21 -7.41 -8.00 9.03
CA THR A 21 -6.74 -7.81 10.32
C THR A 21 -7.75 -7.74 11.46
N GLU A 22 -8.83 -6.97 11.29
CA GLU A 22 -9.90 -6.89 12.29
C GLU A 22 -10.63 -8.23 12.47
N ALA A 23 -10.99 -8.90 11.37
CA ALA A 23 -11.63 -10.22 11.42
C ALA A 23 -10.74 -11.27 12.10
N SER A 24 -9.44 -11.25 11.81
CA SER A 24 -8.46 -12.10 12.49
C SER A 24 -8.35 -11.80 13.98
N GLY A 25 -8.42 -10.52 14.38
CA GLY A 25 -8.45 -10.12 15.79
C GLY A 25 -9.67 -10.64 16.54
N ARG A 26 -10.76 -10.93 15.83
CA ARG A 26 -11.99 -11.54 16.36
C ARG A 26 -12.03 -13.07 16.22
N GLY A 27 -10.99 -13.70 15.70
CA GLY A 27 -10.92 -15.14 15.49
C GLY A 27 -11.81 -15.66 14.34
N LEU A 28 -12.25 -14.78 13.44
CA LEU A 28 -13.11 -15.13 12.31
C LEU A 28 -12.29 -15.73 11.16
N SER A 29 -12.83 -16.77 10.53
CA SER A 29 -12.28 -17.36 9.32
C SER A 29 -12.53 -16.44 8.13
N THR A 30 -11.47 -16.15 7.36
CA THR A 30 -11.57 -15.22 6.22
C THR A 30 -11.02 -15.82 4.94
N ALA A 31 -11.67 -15.51 3.81
CA ALA A 31 -11.16 -15.77 2.48
C ALA A 31 -10.96 -14.45 1.73
N MET A 32 -9.83 -14.30 1.05
CA MET A 32 -9.57 -13.17 0.16
C MET A 32 -9.49 -13.68 -1.28
N VAL A 33 -10.14 -12.99 -2.20
CA VAL A 33 -9.96 -13.20 -3.63
C VAL A 33 -9.40 -11.92 -4.23
N ASN A 34 -8.17 -11.97 -4.74
CA ASN A 34 -7.53 -10.83 -5.39
C ASN A 34 -7.29 -11.12 -6.87
N THR A 35 -7.59 -10.14 -7.72
CA THR A 35 -7.34 -10.18 -9.17
C THR A 35 -6.87 -8.80 -9.65
N GLY A 36 -6.23 -8.74 -10.81
CA GLY A 36 -5.74 -7.50 -11.40
C GLY A 36 -4.39 -7.11 -10.81
N LEU A 37 -4.37 -6.18 -9.84
CA LEU A 37 -3.14 -5.71 -9.22
C LEU A 37 -2.59 -6.73 -8.20
N PRO A 38 -1.27 -6.73 -7.94
CA PRO A 38 -0.69 -7.49 -6.83
C PRO A 38 -1.31 -7.12 -5.47
N ILE A 39 -1.08 -7.97 -4.47
CA ILE A 39 -1.47 -7.69 -3.08
C ILE A 39 -0.92 -6.31 -2.65
N GLY A 40 -1.70 -5.58 -1.87
CA GLY A 40 -1.49 -4.16 -1.58
C GLY A 40 -2.34 -3.23 -2.44
N GLY A 41 -2.86 -3.71 -3.58
CA GLY A 41 -3.78 -2.98 -4.45
C GLY A 41 -3.20 -1.66 -4.96
N THR A 42 -4.08 -0.69 -5.20
CA THR A 42 -3.70 0.59 -5.83
C THR A 42 -2.66 1.36 -5.03
N CYS A 43 -2.91 1.61 -3.73
CA CYS A 43 -2.05 2.47 -2.93
C CYS A 43 -0.59 2.04 -2.93
N VAL A 44 -0.33 0.73 -2.86
CA VAL A 44 1.02 0.18 -2.81
C VAL A 44 1.65 0.12 -4.20
N ASN A 45 0.91 -0.37 -5.20
CA ASN A 45 1.51 -0.73 -6.48
C ASN A 45 1.57 0.43 -7.48
N VAL A 46 0.54 1.28 -7.52
CA VAL A 46 0.36 2.29 -8.60
C VAL A 46 -0.27 3.59 -8.10
N GLY A 47 -0.21 3.85 -6.79
CA GLY A 47 -0.92 4.94 -6.13
C GLY A 47 -0.02 5.71 -5.17
N CYS A 48 -0.48 5.83 -3.92
CA CYS A 48 0.14 6.67 -2.90
C CYS A 48 1.62 6.40 -2.66
N VAL A 49 2.03 5.12 -2.59
CA VAL A 49 3.43 4.75 -2.30
C VAL A 49 4.37 5.20 -3.43
N PRO A 50 4.18 4.79 -4.70
CA PRO A 50 5.05 5.26 -5.77
C PRO A 50 4.93 6.78 -6.01
N SER A 51 3.74 7.38 -5.85
CA SER A 51 3.59 8.82 -6.06
C SER A 51 4.33 9.65 -5.01
N LYS A 52 4.27 9.27 -3.73
CA LYS A 52 5.00 9.95 -2.66
C LYS A 52 6.51 9.71 -2.76
N HIS A 53 6.93 8.53 -3.22
CA HIS A 53 8.34 8.30 -3.51
C HIS A 53 8.85 9.24 -4.61
N LEU A 54 8.12 9.37 -5.72
CA LEU A 54 8.49 10.29 -6.80
C LEU A 54 8.51 11.76 -6.35
N LEU A 55 7.57 12.17 -5.51
CA LEU A 55 7.58 13.53 -4.94
C LEU A 55 8.81 13.79 -4.08
N ALA A 56 9.19 12.84 -3.21
CA ALA A 56 10.40 12.96 -2.40
C ALA A 56 11.68 13.01 -3.25
N VAL A 57 11.76 12.20 -4.31
CA VAL A 57 12.87 12.26 -5.27
C VAL A 57 12.90 13.62 -5.98
N GLY A 58 11.74 14.16 -6.38
CA GLY A 58 11.64 15.46 -7.01
C GLY A 58 12.10 16.60 -6.10
N GLU A 59 11.73 16.58 -4.82
CA GLU A 59 12.17 17.56 -3.82
C GLU A 59 13.69 17.51 -3.61
N ASN A 60 14.26 16.30 -3.50
CA ASN A 60 15.71 16.12 -3.37
C ASN A 60 16.46 16.62 -4.61
N ALA A 61 15.93 16.35 -5.82
CA ALA A 61 16.55 16.81 -7.06
C ALA A 61 16.44 18.33 -7.26
N ALA A 62 15.38 18.96 -6.77
CA ALA A 62 15.21 20.41 -6.84
C ALA A 62 16.06 21.17 -5.82
N THR A 63 16.46 20.51 -4.72
CA THR A 63 17.30 21.11 -3.68
C THR A 63 18.75 21.21 -4.16
N PRO A 64 19.36 22.40 -4.20
CA PRO A 64 20.76 22.56 -4.56
C PRO A 64 21.65 21.71 -3.64
N GLN A 65 22.39 20.76 -4.21
CA GLN A 65 23.26 19.87 -3.44
C GLN A 65 24.57 20.53 -3.04
N GLU A 66 24.96 21.58 -3.75
CA GLU A 66 26.18 22.34 -3.51
C GLU A 66 25.86 23.84 -3.52
N ASN A 67 26.60 24.61 -2.71
CA ASN A 67 26.52 26.05 -2.75
C ASN A 67 27.25 26.54 -4.01
N PRO A 68 26.59 27.24 -4.95
CA PRO A 68 27.25 27.73 -6.16
C PRO A 68 28.16 28.94 -5.92
N PHE A 69 28.29 29.42 -4.68
CA PHE A 69 29.12 30.57 -4.32
C PHE A 69 30.38 30.12 -3.56
N ASP A 70 31.51 30.75 -3.88
CA ASP A 70 32.77 30.57 -3.17
C ASP A 70 32.64 31.06 -1.71
N ALA A 71 33.25 30.31 -0.78
CA ALA A 71 33.36 30.73 0.62
C ALA A 71 34.31 31.93 0.73
N VAL A 72 33.81 33.04 1.30
CA VAL A 72 34.58 34.26 1.57
C VAL A 72 35.26 34.19 2.93
#